data_AF-A0A7Y2USZ8-F1
#
_entry.id   AF-A0A7Y2USZ8-F1
#
_cell.length_a   1.000
_cell.length_b   1.000
_cell.length_c   1.000
_cell.angle_alpha   90.00
_cell.angle_beta   90.00
_cell.angle_gamma   90.00
#
_symmetry.space_group_name_H-M   'P 1'
#
loop_
_entity.id
_entity.type
_entity.pdbx_description
1 polymer ?
#
loop_
_entity_poly.entity_id
_entity_poly.type
_entity_poly.pdbx_seq_one_letter_code
_entity_poly.pdbx_strand_id
1 'polypeptide(L)'
;MIRVLYFSTARVNLSGADVAKIVAEAEVKNADLGITGALAYNGRNFCQLLEGPDDKVIALIESIETDPRHSGIKIIDQKEITSRYFSDWSMKLVDALDFSVVINAMQA
;
A
#
# COMPACT_ATOMS: atom_id res chain seq x y z
N MET A 1 14.37 8.56 -2.72
CA MET A 1 13.28 7.74 -2.16
C MET A 1 12.46 7.20 -3.30
N ILE A 2 11.73 6.10 -3.10
CA ILE A 2 10.95 5.47 -4.15
C ILE A 2 9.46 5.51 -3.83
N ARG A 3 8.66 5.43 -4.89
CA ARG A 3 7.22 5.18 -4.84
C ARG A 3 6.96 3.88 -5.58
N VAL A 4 6.21 2.98 -4.95
CA VAL A 4 5.79 1.72 -5.55
C VAL A 4 4.29 1.59 -5.49
N LEU A 5 3.69 1.26 -6.62
CA LEU A 5 2.28 0.87 -6.74
C LEU A 5 2.21 -0.61 -7.07
N TYR A 6 1.47 -1.36 -6.26
CA TYR A 6 1.21 -2.77 -6.55
C TYR A 6 -0.27 -3.12 -6.39
N PHE A 7 -0.66 -4.22 -7.04
CA PHE A 7 -1.94 -4.88 -6.83
C PHE A 7 -1.73 -6.30 -6.31
N SER A 8 -2.65 -6.78 -5.48
CA SER A 8 -2.70 -8.19 -5.08
C SER A 8 -4.15 -8.65 -4.92
N THR A 9 -4.37 -9.97 -4.93
CA THR A 9 -5.68 -10.56 -4.70
C THR A 9 -5.79 -10.99 -3.24
N ALA A 10 -6.79 -10.47 -2.54
CA ALA A 10 -7.16 -10.90 -1.20
C ALA A 10 -7.54 -12.38 -1.19
N ARG A 11 -7.16 -13.10 -0.14
CA ARG A 11 -7.69 -14.46 0.06
C ARG A 11 -9.16 -14.40 0.49
N VAL A 12 -9.88 -15.48 0.22
CA VAL A 12 -11.32 -15.62 0.50
C VAL A 12 -11.58 -15.40 1.99
N ASN A 13 -12.65 -14.66 2.33
CA ASN A 13 -13.15 -14.36 3.69
C ASN A 13 -12.54 -13.17 4.46
N LEU A 14 -11.87 -12.21 3.81
CA LEU A 14 -11.53 -10.95 4.51
C LEU A 14 -12.76 -10.06 4.67
N SER A 15 -13.10 -9.74 5.92
CA SER A 15 -14.14 -8.76 6.24
C SER A 15 -13.58 -7.33 6.21
N GLY A 16 -14.47 -6.33 6.18
CA GLY A 16 -14.06 -4.93 6.32
C GLY A 16 -13.32 -4.65 7.63
N ALA A 17 -13.64 -5.37 8.71
CA ALA A 17 -12.94 -5.27 9.98
C ALA A 17 -11.51 -5.83 9.90
N ASP A 18 -11.30 -6.92 9.17
CA ASP A 18 -9.96 -7.48 8.95
C ASP A 18 -9.09 -6.50 8.15
N VAL A 19 -9.67 -5.85 7.14
CA VAL A 19 -8.97 -4.84 6.33
C VAL A 19 -8.63 -3.61 7.17
N ALA A 20 -9.56 -3.14 8.00
CA ALA A 20 -9.30 -2.03 8.93
C ALA A 20 -8.15 -2.37 9.91
N LYS A 21 -8.07 -3.62 10.37
CA LYS A 21 -6.97 -4.09 11.21
C LYS A 21 -5.64 -4.11 10.46
N ILE A 22 -5.61 -4.57 9.21
CA ILE A 22 -4.42 -4.53 8.35
C ILE A 22 -3.91 -3.08 8.22
N VAL A 23 -4.82 -2.14 7.99
CA VAL A 23 -4.48 -0.71 7.84
C VAL A 23 -3.89 -0.15 9.13
N ALA A 24 -4.49 -0.43 10.28
CA ALA A 24 -3.99 0.02 11.58
C ALA A 24 -2.60 -0.56 11.90
N GLU A 25 -2.38 -1.85 11.62
CA GLU A 25 -1.06 -2.48 11.75
C GLU A 25 -0.02 -1.85 10.81
N ALA A 26 -0.42 -1.60 9.56
CA ALA A 26 0.43 -0.97 8.57
C ALA A 26 0.74 0.49 8.94
N GLU A 27 -0.20 1.25 9.49
CA GLU A 27 0.01 2.64 9.91
C GLU A 27 1.12 2.74 10.96
N VAL A 28 1.08 1.90 12.00
CA VAL A 28 2.10 1.87 13.06
C VAL A 28 3.45 1.44 12.49
N LYS A 29 3.49 0.32 11.76
CA LYS A 29 4.75 -0.21 11.19
C LYS A 29 5.37 0.77 10.20
N ASN A 30 4.56 1.41 9.36
CA ASN A 30 5.03 2.35 8.37
C ASN A 30 5.56 3.64 9.01
N ALA A 31 4.91 4.12 10.07
CA ALA A 31 5.41 5.27 10.84
C ALA A 31 6.83 5.02 11.35
N ASP A 32 7.10 3.85 11.94
CA ASP A 32 8.43 3.47 12.45
C ASP A 32 9.48 3.36 11.33
N LEU A 33 9.06 2.96 10.13
CA LEU A 33 9.94 2.80 8.96
C LEU A 33 10.09 4.09 8.14
N GLY A 34 9.39 5.17 8.49
CA GLY A 34 9.33 6.39 7.69
C GLY A 34 8.70 6.15 6.31
N ILE A 35 7.74 5.25 6.22
CA ILE A 35 6.98 4.92 5.02
C ILE A 35 5.62 5.61 5.08
N THR A 36 5.15 6.12 3.95
CA THR A 36 3.82 6.70 3.78
C THR A 36 3.07 6.01 2.65
N GLY A 37 1.75 6.17 2.60
CA GLY A 37 0.99 5.55 1.53
C GLY A 37 -0.50 5.47 1.75
N ALA A 38 -1.15 4.80 0.79
CA ALA A 38 -2.57 4.53 0.80
C ALA A 38 -2.85 3.09 0.36
N LEU A 39 -3.87 2.48 0.97
CA LEU A 39 -4.39 1.17 0.63
C LEU A 39 -5.83 1.32 0.17
N ALA A 40 -6.16 0.73 -0.97
CA ALA A 40 -7.51 0.58 -1.47
C ALA A 40 -7.87 -0.91 -1.52
N TYR A 41 -9.11 -1.25 -1.14
CA TYR A 41 -9.61 -2.62 -1.15
C TYR A 41 -11.04 -2.67 -1.64
N ASN A 42 -11.32 -3.46 -2.68
CA ASN A 42 -12.65 -3.54 -3.30
C ASN A 42 -13.46 -4.80 -2.95
N GLY A 43 -13.08 -5.53 -1.90
CA GLY A 43 -13.67 -6.83 -1.56
C GLY A 43 -12.96 -8.03 -2.19
N ARG A 44 -12.11 -7.82 -3.20
CA ARG A 44 -11.35 -8.89 -3.87
C ARG A 44 -9.88 -8.57 -4.06
N ASN A 45 -9.56 -7.33 -4.39
CA ASN A 45 -8.22 -6.90 -4.72
C ASN A 45 -7.76 -5.80 -3.78
N PHE A 46 -6.48 -5.85 -3.42
CA PHE A 46 -5.77 -4.73 -2.82
C PHE A 46 -5.04 -3.96 -3.91
N CYS A 47 -5.04 -2.64 -3.76
CA CYS A 47 -4.18 -1.72 -4.49
C CYS A 47 -3.49 -0.86 -3.46
N GLN A 48 -2.16 -0.90 -3.39
CA GLN A 48 -1.42 -0.18 -2.37
C GLN A 48 -0.30 0.61 -3.02
N LEU A 49 -0.15 1.84 -2.56
CA LEU A 49 0.93 2.73 -2.92
C LEU A 49 1.76 3.02 -1.68
N LEU A 50 3.07 2.80 -1.80
CA LEU A 50 4.05 2.99 -0.75
C LEU A 50 5.10 4.00 -1.19
N GLU A 51 5.48 4.91 -0.29
CA GLU A 51 6.50 5.93 -0.51
C GLU A 51 7.50 5.93 0.65
N GLY A 52 8.79 6.00 0.36
CA GLY A 52 9.79 6.05 1.42
C GLY A 52 11.21 5.74 0.97
N PRO A 53 12.15 5.61 1.92
CA PRO A 53 13.51 5.15 1.63
C PRO A 53 13.49 3.83 0.85
N ASP A 54 14.36 3.71 -0.15
CA ASP A 54 14.41 2.57 -1.08
C ASP A 54 14.50 1.23 -0.33
N ASP A 55 15.50 1.12 0.54
CA ASP A 55 15.77 -0.05 1.37
C ASP A 55 14.57 -0.45 2.23
N LYS A 56 13.87 0.53 2.81
CA LYS A 56 12.70 0.30 3.67
C LYS A 56 11.47 -0.14 2.88
N VAL A 57 11.22 0.48 1.73
CA VAL A 57 10.07 0.14 0.89
C VAL A 57 10.26 -1.24 0.27
N ILE A 58 11.44 -1.56 -0.24
CA ILE A 58 11.73 -2.88 -0.82
C ILE A 58 11.58 -3.98 0.24
N ALA A 59 12.19 -3.81 1.41
CA ALA A 59 12.08 -4.78 2.50
C ALA A 59 10.63 -4.96 2.98
N LEU A 60 9.83 -3.88 2.98
CA LEU A 60 8.41 -3.97 3.32
C LEU A 60 7.64 -4.76 2.26
N ILE A 61 7.92 -4.55 0.97
CA ILE A 61 7.26 -5.29 -0.13
C ILE A 61 7.60 -6.78 -0.06
N GLU A 62 8.85 -7.16 0.21
CA GLU A 62 9.24 -8.56 0.40
C GLU A 62 8.48 -9.21 1.58
N SER A 63 8.32 -8.46 2.68
CA SER A 63 7.50 -8.91 3.82
C SER A 63 6.03 -9.05 3.45
N ILE A 64 5.49 -8.17 2.60
CA ILE A 64 4.10 -8.21 2.12
C ILE A 64 3.90 -9.36 1.13
N GLU A 65 4.86 -9.65 0.27
CA GLU A 65 4.77 -10.72 -0.72
C GLU A 65 4.56 -12.11 -0.08
N THR A 66 5.10 -12.31 1.12
CA THR A 66 4.95 -13.55 1.90
C THR A 66 3.71 -13.56 2.81
N ASP A 67 2.92 -12.50 2.83
CA ASP A 67 1.77 -12.37 3.71
C ASP A 67 0.63 -13.32 3.29
N PRO A 68 0.15 -14.21 4.19
CA PRO A 68 -0.86 -15.20 3.85
C PRO A 68 -2.25 -14.59 3.57
N ARG A 69 -2.48 -13.30 3.87
CA ARG A 69 -3.77 -12.62 3.69
C ARG A 69 -4.07 -12.30 2.23
N HIS A 70 -3.06 -12.34 1.35
CA HIS A 70 -3.23 -12.11 -0.08
C HIS A 70 -2.32 -13.02 -0.92
N SER A 71 -2.39 -12.86 -2.24
CA SER A 71 -1.54 -13.57 -3.19
C SER A 71 -1.46 -12.81 -4.51
N GLY A 72 -0.50 -13.19 -5.38
CA GLY A 72 -0.38 -12.63 -6.72
C GLY A 72 -0.06 -11.14 -6.71
N ILE A 73 0.90 -10.74 -5.87
CA ILE A 73 1.40 -9.37 -5.90
C ILE A 73 1.95 -9.06 -7.29
N LYS A 74 1.59 -7.90 -7.83
CA LYS A 74 2.08 -7.41 -9.11
C LYS A 74 2.38 -5.93 -8.96
N ILE A 75 3.66 -5.59 -9.07
CA ILE A 75 4.10 -4.20 -9.16
C ILE A 75 3.61 -3.66 -10.50
N ILE A 76 2.80 -2.60 -10.44
CA ILE A 76 2.28 -1.90 -11.61
C ILE A 76 3.24 -0.81 -12.04
N ASP A 77 3.82 -0.11 -11.07
CA ASP A 77 4.78 0.94 -11.32
C ASP A 77 5.71 1.14 -10.11
N GLN A 78 6.93 1.55 -10.40
CA GLN A 78 7.97 1.85 -9.43
C GLN A 78 8.83 2.98 -9.99
N LYS A 79 8.92 4.07 -9.23
CA LYS A 79 9.70 5.25 -9.66
C LYS A 79 10.43 5.90 -8.49
N GLU A 80 11.53 6.58 -8.82
CA GLU A 80 12.17 7.50 -7.88
C GLU A 80 11.31 8.76 -7.75
N ILE A 81 11.20 9.26 -6.51
CA ILE A 81 10.46 10.48 -6.18
C ILE A 81 11.31 11.41 -5.31
N THR A 82 11.09 12.71 -5.47
CA THR A 82 11.74 13.77 -4.68
C THR A 82 10.80 14.36 -3.62
N SER A 83 9.49 14.15 -3.76
CA SER A 83 8.46 14.51 -2.77
C SER A 83 7.45 13.36 -2.58
N ARG A 84 6.83 13.30 -1.40
CA ARG A 84 5.76 12.36 -1.07
C ARG A 84 4.42 12.96 -1.48
N TYR A 85 3.55 12.16 -2.08
CA TYR A 85 2.16 12.56 -2.35
C TYR A 85 1.30 12.40 -1.10
N PHE A 86 1.56 11.36 -0.29
CA PHE A 86 0.84 11.08 0.95
C PHE A 86 1.69 11.43 2.18
N SER A 87 2.31 12.60 2.21
CA SER A 87 3.23 13.01 3.28
C SER A 87 2.67 12.87 4.70
N ASP A 88 1.35 12.98 4.84
CA ASP A 88 0.66 13.02 6.14
C ASP A 88 0.08 11.65 6.54
N TRP A 89 0.14 10.64 5.67
CA TRP A 89 -0.48 9.33 5.89
C TRP A 89 0.57 8.23 5.93
N SER A 90 0.91 7.75 7.12
CA SER A 90 1.75 6.55 7.27
C SER A 90 1.08 5.33 6.60
N MET A 91 -0.24 5.22 6.76
CA MET A 91 -1.10 4.41 5.89
C MET A 91 -2.56 4.86 6.06
N LYS A 92 -3.31 4.97 4.96
CA LYS A 92 -4.75 5.24 5.04
C LYS A 92 -5.55 4.32 4.12
N LEU A 93 -6.67 3.81 4.62
CA LEU A 93 -7.67 3.15 3.79
C LEU A 93 -8.40 4.22 2.97
N VAL A 94 -8.25 4.17 1.65
CA VAL A 94 -9.04 4.97 0.72
C VAL A 94 -10.25 4.18 0.24
N ASP A 95 -11.28 4.88 -0.22
CA ASP A 95 -12.55 4.26 -0.61
C ASP A 95 -12.33 3.19 -1.69
N ALA A 96 -13.00 2.05 -1.49
CA ALA A 96 -12.91 0.80 -2.25
C ALA A 96 -13.12 0.95 -3.76
N LEU A 97 -13.81 2.00 -4.17
CA LEU A 97 -14.20 2.26 -5.57
C LEU A 97 -13.37 3.37 -6.23
N ASP A 98 -12.54 4.08 -5.46
CA ASP A 98 -11.78 5.21 -5.96
C ASP A 98 -10.28 4.95 -5.96
N PHE A 99 -9.86 4.06 -6.86
CA PHE A 99 -8.44 3.90 -7.19
C PHE A 99 -7.85 5.14 -7.87
N SER A 100 -8.67 6.12 -8.27
CA SER A 100 -8.16 7.32 -8.96
C SER A 100 -7.25 8.12 -8.05
N VAL A 101 -7.49 8.15 -6.73
CA VAL A 101 -6.58 8.80 -5.77
C VAL A 101 -5.18 8.18 -5.83
N VAL A 102 -5.11 6.86 -5.89
CA VAL A 102 -3.86 6.10 -5.97
C VAL A 102 -3.20 6.26 -7.34
N ILE A 103 -3.98 6.23 -8.41
CA ILE A 103 -3.49 6.38 -9.79
C ILE A 103 -3.01 7.82 -10.06
N ASN A 104 -3.72 8.82 -9.56
CA ASN A 104 -3.34 10.23 -9.67
C ASN A 104 -2.03 10.50 -8.93
N ALA A 105 -1.83 9.87 -7.77
CA ALA A 105 -0.56 9.91 -7.07
C ALA A 105 0.59 9.34 -7.92
N MET A 106 0.35 8.48 -8.91
CA MET A 106 1.41 8.04 -9.83
C MET A 106 1.71 9.04 -10.96
N GLN A 107 0.76 9.89 -11.32
CA GLN A 107 0.95 10.93 -12.36
C GLN A 107 1.54 12.22 -11.79
N ALA A 108 1.43 12.42 -10.48
CA ALA A 108 2.09 13.48 -9.71
C ALA A 108 3.57 13.16 -9.42
#